data_AF-A0A7Y2N8W3-F1
#
_entry.id   AF-A0A7Y2N8W3-F1
#
_cell.length_a   1.000
_cell.length_b   1.000
_cell.length_c   1.000
_cell.angle_alpha   90.00
_cell.angle_beta   90.00
_cell.angle_gamma   90.00
#
_symmetry.space_group_name_H-M   'P 1'
#
loop_
_entity.id
_entity.type
_entity.pdbx_description
1 polymer ?
#
loop_
_entity_poly.entity_id
_entity_poly.type
_entity_poly.pdbx_seq_one_letter_code
_entity_poly.pdbx_strand_id
1 'polypeptide(L)'
;MPIHENMEAVTIEHSELIQRVAEMRAAINGQLSDKGRIVDHLLDIRLDFEAAGIVAIIDELLVEMPGLTVVENSWWTTALDRLQLAASPTAV
;
A
#
# COMPACT_ATOMS: atom_id res chain seq x y z
N MET A 1 -6.00 3.15 32.03
CA MET A 1 -5.32 2.11 31.24
C MET A 1 -5.97 2.08 29.86
N PRO A 2 -5.27 2.52 28.78
CA PRO A 2 -5.86 2.70 27.45
C PRO A 2 -5.35 1.60 26.49
N ILE A 3 -5.71 0.34 26.75
CA ILE A 3 -5.28 -0.78 25.89
C ILE A 3 -6.35 -1.13 24.85
N HIS A 4 -7.60 -0.73 25.08
CA HIS A 4 -8.73 -1.02 24.19
C HIS A 4 -8.78 -0.05 22.99
N GLU A 5 -8.53 1.24 23.22
CA GLU A 5 -8.57 2.30 22.20
C GLU A 5 -7.49 2.08 21.11
N ASN A 6 -6.31 1.57 21.49
CA ASN A 6 -5.22 1.31 20.55
C ASN A 6 -5.45 0.09 19.65
N MET A 7 -6.21 -0.90 20.11
CA MET A 7 -6.51 -2.12 19.32
C MET A 7 -7.56 -1.84 18.24
N GLU A 8 -8.55 -1.02 18.58
CA GLU A 8 -9.59 -0.60 17.63
C GLU A 8 -9.02 0.28 16.52
N ALA A 9 -8.16 1.25 16.86
CA ALA A 9 -7.49 2.12 15.87
C ALA A 9 -6.66 1.31 14.85
N VAL A 10 -5.82 0.39 15.32
CA VAL A 10 -4.99 -0.45 14.43
C VAL A 10 -5.85 -1.33 13.52
N THR A 11 -6.95 -1.86 14.03
CA THR A 11 -7.86 -2.71 13.22
C THR A 11 -8.59 -1.91 12.13
N ILE A 12 -8.94 -0.64 12.43
CA ILE A 12 -9.56 0.29 11.48
C ILE A 12 -8.55 0.66 10.38
N GLU A 13 -7.33 1.08 10.76
CA GLU A 13 -6.26 1.42 9.81
C GLU A 13 -5.96 0.26 8.85
N HIS A 14 -5.88 -0.97 9.35
CA HIS A 14 -5.63 -2.13 8.51
C HIS A 14 -6.76 -2.41 7.50
N SER A 15 -8.01 -2.22 7.93
CA SER A 15 -9.19 -2.42 7.07
C SER A 15 -9.28 -1.37 5.97
N GLU A 16 -8.97 -0.10 6.29
CA GLU A 16 -8.93 1.00 5.33
C GLU A 16 -7.83 0.79 4.28
N LEU A 17 -6.64 0.32 4.69
CA LEU A 17 -5.57 0.00 3.75
C LEU A 17 -5.98 -1.12 2.78
N ILE A 18 -6.60 -2.19 3.28
CA ILE A 18 -7.08 -3.30 2.44
C ILE A 18 -8.08 -2.79 1.41
N GLN A 19 -9.02 -1.95 1.82
CA GLN A 19 -10.02 -1.35 0.92
C GLN A 19 -9.34 -0.47 -0.14
N ARG A 20 -8.40 0.39 0.27
CA ARG A 20 -7.66 1.26 -0.66
C ARG A 20 -6.86 0.46 -1.69
N VAL A 21 -6.18 -0.61 -1.26
CA VAL A 21 -5.44 -1.51 -2.15
C VAL A 21 -6.37 -2.19 -3.16
N ALA A 22 -7.57 -2.61 -2.74
CA ALA A 22 -8.56 -3.19 -3.65
C ALA A 22 -9.02 -2.20 -4.72
N GLU A 23 -9.25 -0.93 -4.34
CA GLU A 23 -9.62 0.15 -5.27
C GLU A 23 -8.51 0.45 -6.28
N MET A 24 -7.25 0.56 -5.81
CA MET A 24 -6.10 0.74 -6.68
C MET A 24 -5.95 -0.41 -7.67
N ARG A 25 -6.17 -1.66 -7.22
CA ARG A 25 -6.11 -2.84 -8.08
C ARG A 25 -7.21 -2.84 -9.14
N ALA A 26 -8.42 -2.43 -8.78
CA ALA A 26 -9.53 -2.31 -9.72
C ALA A 26 -9.30 -1.19 -10.76
N ALA A 27 -8.50 -0.17 -10.42
CA ALA A 27 -8.13 0.91 -11.32
C ALA A 27 -7.00 0.54 -12.30
N ILE A 28 -6.33 -0.61 -12.11
CA ILE A 28 -5.32 -1.10 -13.05
C ILE A 28 -6.00 -1.48 -14.35
N ASN A 29 -5.65 -0.77 -15.43
CA ASN A 29 -6.12 -1.05 -16.78
C ASN A 29 -4.94 -1.12 -17.75
N GLY A 30 -5.04 -1.96 -18.78
CA GLY A 30 -3.98 -2.16 -19.77
C GLY A 30 -2.73 -2.86 -19.23
N GLN A 31 -1.57 -2.61 -19.84
CA GLN A 31 -0.29 -3.25 -19.47
C GLN A 31 0.65 -2.35 -18.66
N LEU A 32 0.47 -1.03 -18.74
CA LEU A 32 1.34 -0.04 -18.12
C LEU A 32 0.51 0.94 -17.30
N SER A 33 1.09 1.40 -16.19
CA SER A 33 0.58 2.47 -15.36
C SER A 33 1.56 3.64 -15.34
N ASP A 34 1.03 4.85 -15.19
CA ASP A 34 1.85 6.06 -15.05
C ASP A 34 2.63 6.02 -13.72
N LYS A 35 3.93 6.28 -13.80
CA LYS A 35 4.82 6.24 -12.64
C LYS A 35 4.47 7.31 -11.61
N GLY A 36 4.17 8.53 -12.05
CA GLY A 36 3.80 9.64 -11.18
C GLY A 36 2.55 9.29 -10.36
N ARG A 37 1.53 8.74 -11.03
CA ARG A 37 0.30 8.30 -10.36
C ARG A 37 0.55 7.19 -9.32
N ILE A 38 1.44 6.25 -9.60
CA ILE A 38 1.82 5.22 -8.61
C ILE A 38 2.53 5.85 -7.41
N VAL A 39 3.48 6.76 -7.65
CA VAL A 39 4.20 7.47 -6.59
C VAL A 39 3.23 8.26 -5.72
N ASP A 40 2.29 8.99 -6.32
CA ASP A 40 1.28 9.76 -5.59
C ASP A 40 0.45 8.84 -4.69
N HIS A 41 -0.04 7.71 -5.21
CA HIS A 41 -0.78 6.73 -4.42
C HIS A 41 0.04 6.17 -3.25
N LEU A 42 1.32 5.87 -3.46
CA LEU A 42 2.20 5.37 -2.39
C LEU A 42 2.44 6.43 -1.31
N LEU A 43 2.64 7.69 -1.71
CA LEU A 43 2.84 8.79 -0.77
C LEU A 43 1.55 9.12 0.01
N ASP A 44 0.39 9.06 -0.65
CA ASP A 44 -0.91 9.23 0.02
C ASP A 44 -1.09 8.18 1.13
N ILE A 45 -0.83 6.90 0.83
CA ILE A 45 -0.89 5.82 1.83
C ILE A 45 0.12 6.10 2.96
N ARG A 46 1.34 6.54 2.64
CA ARG A 46 2.36 6.83 3.65
C ARG A 46 1.95 7.97 4.60
N LEU A 47 1.13 8.91 4.13
CA LEU A 47 0.61 10.01 4.93
C LEU A 47 -0.62 9.59 5.74
N ASP A 48 -1.47 8.73 5.16
CA ASP A 48 -2.71 8.25 5.79
C ASP A 48 -2.45 7.17 6.85
N PHE A 49 -1.36 6.39 6.73
CA PHE A 49 -1.04 5.27 7.62
C PHE A 49 0.32 5.45 8.31
N GLU A 50 0.33 5.53 9.64
CA GLU A 50 1.55 5.75 10.43
C GLU A 50 2.25 4.45 10.86
N ALA A 51 1.68 3.29 10.57
CA ALA A 51 2.25 2.02 11.01
C ALA A 51 3.63 1.78 10.38
N ALA A 52 4.66 1.67 11.22
CA ALA A 52 6.05 1.60 10.80
C ALA A 52 6.34 0.49 9.76
N GLY A 53 5.63 -0.64 9.84
CA GLY A 53 5.76 -1.73 8.87
C GLY A 53 5.22 -1.38 7.48
N ILE A 54 4.11 -0.64 7.41
CA ILE A 54 3.52 -0.17 6.15
C ILE A 54 4.43 0.89 5.53
N VAL A 55 4.89 1.85 6.34
CA VAL A 55 5.80 2.92 5.88
C VAL A 55 7.10 2.35 5.31
N ALA A 56 7.70 1.35 5.99
CA ALA A 56 8.93 0.72 5.51
C ALA A 56 8.74 0.06 4.13
N ILE A 57 7.63 -0.64 3.92
CA ILE A 57 7.33 -1.27 2.62
C ILE A 57 7.11 -0.22 1.53
N ILE A 58 6.44 0.89 1.84
CA ILE A 58 6.25 1.97 0.88
C ILE A 58 7.60 2.58 0.48
N ASP A 59 8.46 2.87 1.46
CA ASP A 59 9.78 3.43 1.20
C ASP A 59 10.63 2.47 0.34
N GLU A 60 10.56 1.15 0.57
CA GLU A 60 11.18 0.14 -0.29
C GLU A 60 10.61 0.17 -1.72
N LEU A 61 9.28 0.20 -1.87
CA LEU A 61 8.62 0.22 -3.18
C LEU A 61 8.97 1.47 -3.99
N LEU A 62 9.11 2.63 -3.34
CA LEU A 62 9.53 3.88 -3.99
C LEU A 62 10.97 3.79 -4.51
N VAL A 63 11.86 3.11 -3.79
CA VAL A 63 13.26 2.90 -4.21
C VAL A 63 13.38 1.86 -5.33
N GLU A 64 12.60 0.78 -5.26
CA GLU A 64 12.65 -0.33 -6.22
C GLU A 64 11.87 -0.06 -7.52
N MET A 65 11.16 1.06 -7.61
CA MET A 65 10.23 1.34 -8.70
C MET A 65 10.92 1.38 -10.08
N PRO A 66 10.57 0.47 -11.01
CA PRO A 66 11.19 0.41 -12.32
C PRO A 66 10.62 1.50 -13.24
N GLY A 67 11.35 1.76 -14.33
CA GLY A 67 10.90 2.68 -15.37
C GLY A 67 11.10 4.16 -15.01
N LEU A 68 11.07 5.00 -16.06
CA LEU A 68 11.27 6.45 -15.95
C LEU A 68 9.94 7.19 -15.81
N THR A 69 8.95 6.85 -16.63
CA THR A 69 7.65 7.51 -16.69
C THR A 69 6.47 6.55 -16.57
N VAL A 70 6.68 5.28 -16.88
CA VAL A 70 5.67 4.22 -16.84
C VAL A 70 6.23 2.98 -16.15
N VAL A 71 5.34 2.23 -15.53
CA VAL A 71 5.63 1.02 -14.76
C VAL A 71 4.76 -0.11 -15.31
N GLU A 72 5.31 -1.32 -15.42
CA GLU A 72 4.51 -2.47 -15.80
C GLU A 72 3.48 -2.82 -14.73
N ASN A 73 2.26 -3.13 -15.17
CA ASN A 73 1.18 -3.52 -14.26
C ASN A 73 1.50 -4.83 -13.53
N SER A 74 2.39 -5.66 -14.06
CA SER A 74 2.94 -6.84 -13.39
C SER A 74 3.64 -6.45 -12.08
N TRP A 75 4.60 -5.51 -12.16
CA TRP A 75 5.30 -4.98 -10.99
C TRP A 75 4.34 -4.29 -10.03
N TRP A 76 3.44 -3.45 -10.55
CA TRP A 76 2.51 -2.72 -9.70
C TRP A 76 1.54 -3.65 -8.95
N THR A 77 1.08 -4.71 -9.61
CA THR A 77 0.24 -5.74 -8.97
C THR A 77 0.99 -6.44 -7.84
N THR A 78 2.26 -6.79 -8.04
CA THR A 78 3.10 -7.39 -6.98
C THR A 78 3.35 -6.43 -5.82
N ALA A 79 3.52 -5.13 -6.10
CA ALA A 79 3.64 -4.10 -5.06
C ALA A 79 2.37 -4.01 -4.20
N LEU A 80 1.19 -4.05 -4.82
CA LEU A 80 -0.10 -4.07 -4.11
C LEU A 80 -0.27 -5.35 -3.26
N ASP A 81 0.18 -6.51 -3.74
CA ASP A 81 0.15 -7.75 -2.95
C ASP A 81 1.02 -7.65 -1.68
N ARG A 82 2.20 -6.99 -1.77
CA ARG A 82 3.06 -6.74 -0.59
C ARG A 82 2.37 -5.87 0.45
N LEU A 83 1.71 -4.79 0.01
CA LEU A 83 0.96 -3.89 0.90
C LEU A 83 -0.22 -4.62 1.56
N GLN A 84 -0.96 -5.43 0.80
CA GLN A 84 -2.07 -6.21 1.34
C GLN A 84 -1.61 -7.26 2.36
N LEU A 85 -0.46 -7.90 2.13
CA LEU A 85 0.12 -8.85 3.07
C LEU A 85 0.53 -8.16 4.39
N ALA A 86 1.08 -6.95 4.32
CA ALA A 86 1.45 -6.18 5.50
C ALA A 86 0.25 -5.68 6.30
N ALA A 87 -0.85 -5.37 5.62
CA ALA A 87 -2.12 -4.98 6.24
C ALA A 87 -2.85 -6.18 6.86
N SER A 88 -2.61 -7.39 6.35
CA SER A 88 -3.23 -8.60 6.86
C SER A 88 -2.56 -8.98 8.18
N PRO A 89 -3.30 -9.06 9.31
CA PRO A 89 -2.74 -9.59 10.55
C PRO A 89 -2.37 -11.05 10.28
N THR A 90 -1.09 -11.30 10.02
CA THR A 90 -0.61 -12.66 9.85
C THR A 90 -0.75 -13.33 11.21
N ALA A 91 -1.73 -14.21 11.32
CA ALA A 91 -1.84 -15.19 12.38
C ALA A 91 -0.56 -16.04 12.38
N VAL A 92 0.37 -15.72 13.29
CA VAL A 92 1.40 -16.63 13.78
C VAL A 92 0.98 -17.06 15.17
#